data_AF-A0A8J1YXT7-F1
#
_entry.id   AF-A0A8J1YXT7-F1
#
_cell.length_a   1.000
_cell.length_b   1.000
_cell.length_c   1.000
_cell.angle_alpha   90.00
_cell.angle_beta   90.00
_cell.angle_gamma   90.00
#
_symmetry.space_group_name_H-M   'P 1'
#
loop_
_entity.id
_entity.type
_entity.pdbx_description
1 polymer ?
#
loop_
_entity_poly.entity_id
_entity_poly.type
_entity_poly.pdbx_seq_one_letter_code
_entity_poly.pdbx_strand_id
1 'polypeptide(L)'
;MMLSSGTTSGIDRNSEDQFERRYCLSLTVVDGCSEGATRIVEPNGAECRLGRNAAGNTLVIPESGVSRLHCVFFSKTTAEGADADSETEGGPPSDPFRAPQQERAGPSVTKFFVKDLGSTTGTFLFLKPKCEFALFKGLFLRLSESEFVVCELTSDKCELFFYEGPVSGKQIAVPAGAGRFVLGRLSADLPALSGDSTLSGQHAVIEYSPPCSWTLTDLGSSNGTSCRLSAEREESGAHEVLDQDILQLGCSRIKCKIQQVSGSGARNEQDQFSYGSAIQRAMRNL
;
A
#
# COMPACT_ATOMS: atom_id res chain seq x y z
N MET A 1 5.20 -35.56 67.67
CA MET A 1 4.54 -36.30 66.58
C MET A 1 3.27 -35.53 66.23
N MET A 2 2.96 -35.37 64.93
CA MET A 2 1.92 -34.52 64.30
C MET A 2 2.37 -33.08 64.02
N LEU A 3 2.68 -32.72 62.75
CA LEU A 3 1.80 -32.15 61.68
C LEU A 3 1.28 -30.75 62.09
N SER A 4 1.33 -29.64 61.34
CA SER A 4 1.41 -29.38 59.90
C SER A 4 1.53 -27.86 59.62
N SER A 5 2.21 -27.49 58.51
CA SER A 5 1.91 -26.42 57.51
C SER A 5 1.46 -24.99 57.89
N GLY A 6 2.08 -23.98 57.25
CA GLY A 6 1.54 -22.60 57.18
C GLY A 6 2.37 -21.60 56.36
N THR A 7 2.56 -21.91 55.08
CA THR A 7 2.67 -21.02 53.90
C THR A 7 3.11 -19.54 54.07
N THR A 8 4.30 -19.23 53.59
CA THR A 8 4.73 -17.89 53.16
C THR A 8 3.99 -17.48 51.89
N SER A 9 3.25 -16.37 51.95
CA SER A 9 2.60 -15.73 50.80
C SER A 9 3.65 -15.04 49.92
N GLY A 10 4.11 -15.74 48.89
CA GLY A 10 4.82 -15.15 47.76
C GLY A 10 3.84 -14.39 46.88
N ILE A 11 3.94 -13.06 46.87
CA ILE A 11 3.28 -12.22 45.87
C ILE A 11 4.14 -12.35 44.60
N ASP A 12 3.79 -13.28 43.72
CA ASP A 12 4.35 -13.32 42.36
C ASP A 12 3.82 -12.13 41.56
N ARG A 13 4.57 -11.03 41.60
CA ARG A 13 4.49 -9.95 40.62
C ARG A 13 5.31 -10.38 39.40
N ASN A 14 4.70 -11.14 38.49
CA ASN A 14 5.23 -11.31 37.13
C ASN A 14 4.09 -11.68 36.16
N SER A 15 3.06 -10.85 36.12
CA SER A 15 2.24 -10.70 34.92
C SER A 15 2.92 -9.65 34.04
N GLU A 16 4.03 -10.02 33.40
CA GLU A 16 4.51 -9.30 32.23
C GLU A 16 3.48 -9.53 31.12
N ASP A 17 2.46 -8.67 31.10
CA ASP A 17 1.63 -8.42 29.92
C ASP A 17 2.59 -8.02 28.80
N GLN A 18 3.06 -9.01 28.03
CA GLN A 18 3.59 -8.78 26.70
C GLN A 18 2.40 -8.31 25.86
N PHE A 19 2.11 -7.01 25.94
CA PHE A 19 1.18 -6.33 25.05
C PHE A 19 1.73 -6.49 23.64
N GLU A 20 1.23 -7.52 22.96
CA GLU A 20 1.38 -7.72 21.53
C GLU A 20 0.99 -6.40 20.86
N ARG A 21 1.97 -5.68 20.29
CA ARG A 21 1.72 -4.39 19.64
C ARG A 21 0.92 -4.67 18.37
N ARG A 22 -0.41 -4.62 18.50
CA ARG A 22 -1.31 -4.77 17.37
C ARG A 22 -1.36 -3.46 16.62
N TYR A 23 -1.13 -3.52 15.33
CA TYR A 23 -1.33 -2.39 14.42
C TYR A 23 -2.60 -2.61 13.62
N CYS A 24 -3.31 -1.55 13.27
CA CYS A 24 -4.38 -1.59 12.28
C CYS A 24 -4.11 -0.57 11.19
N LEU A 25 -4.68 -0.81 10.01
CA LEU A 25 -4.61 0.11 8.89
C LEU A 25 -5.94 0.86 8.78
N SER A 26 -5.90 2.18 8.96
CA SER A 26 -7.02 3.06 8.66
C SER A 26 -6.95 3.50 7.20
N LEU A 27 -8.01 3.22 6.45
CA LEU A 27 -8.25 3.67 5.08
C LEU A 27 -9.25 4.83 5.13
N THR A 28 -8.83 6.04 4.81
CA THR A 28 -9.70 7.22 4.79
C THR A 28 -9.77 7.78 3.38
N VAL A 29 -10.97 7.91 2.83
CA VAL A 29 -11.19 8.59 1.56
C VAL A 29 -10.98 10.08 1.78
N VAL A 30 -9.99 10.67 1.12
CA VAL A 30 -9.58 12.08 1.27
C VAL A 30 -9.98 12.95 0.09
N ASP A 31 -10.47 12.34 -0.98
CA ASP A 31 -10.96 13.01 -2.18
C ASP A 31 -11.95 12.07 -2.91
N GLY A 32 -12.91 12.62 -3.64
CA GLY A 32 -13.94 11.88 -4.38
C GLY A 32 -15.32 11.83 -3.70
N CYS A 33 -16.26 11.08 -4.28
CA CYS A 33 -17.67 11.12 -3.87
C CYS A 33 -17.94 10.56 -2.47
N SER A 34 -16.97 9.82 -1.91
CA SER A 34 -17.05 9.20 -0.59
C SER A 34 -16.10 9.85 0.41
N GLU A 35 -15.70 11.10 0.19
CA GLU A 35 -14.79 11.85 1.08
C GLU A 35 -15.24 11.75 2.55
N GLY A 36 -14.27 11.48 3.43
CA GLY A 36 -14.48 11.26 4.86
C GLY A 36 -14.84 9.83 5.25
N ALA A 37 -15.27 8.98 4.31
CA ALA A 37 -15.52 7.58 4.58
C ALA A 37 -14.24 6.89 5.07
N THR A 38 -14.33 6.15 6.17
CA THR A 38 -13.19 5.48 6.78
C THR A 38 -13.49 4.00 7.05
N ARG A 39 -12.50 3.14 6.82
CA ARG A 39 -12.52 1.73 7.21
C ARG A 39 -11.22 1.30 7.86
N ILE A 40 -11.30 0.35 8.78
CA ILE A 40 -10.17 -0.22 9.49
C ILE A 40 -9.95 -1.63 8.95
N VAL A 41 -8.70 -1.94 8.60
CA VAL A 41 -8.23 -3.30 8.32
C VAL A 41 -7.56 -3.80 9.59
N GLU A 42 -8.17 -4.81 10.20
CA GLU A 42 -7.70 -5.42 11.42
C GLU A 42 -6.50 -6.36 11.16
N PRO A 43 -5.61 -6.57 12.15
CA PRO A 43 -4.45 -7.46 12.01
C PRO A 43 -4.80 -8.97 12.06
N ASN A 44 -6.08 -9.34 11.92
CA ASN A 44 -6.57 -10.71 12.06
C ASN A 44 -6.67 -11.46 10.71
N GLY A 45 -6.07 -10.92 9.64
CA GLY A 45 -6.18 -11.47 8.29
C GLY A 45 -7.52 -11.24 7.61
N ALA A 46 -8.46 -10.50 8.22
CA ALA A 46 -9.71 -10.16 7.56
C ALA A 46 -9.46 -9.24 6.35
N GLU A 47 -10.09 -9.58 5.24
CA GLU A 47 -10.02 -8.80 4.01
C GLU A 47 -10.94 -7.58 4.09
N CYS A 48 -10.42 -6.42 3.74
CA CYS A 48 -11.18 -5.21 3.47
C CYS A 48 -11.27 -5.00 1.96
N ARG A 49 -12.45 -5.23 1.39
CA ARG A 49 -12.70 -5.17 -0.05
C ARG A 49 -13.29 -3.82 -0.44
N LEU A 50 -12.73 -3.21 -1.48
CA LEU A 50 -13.16 -1.93 -2.01
C LEU A 50 -13.76 -2.12 -3.40
N GLY A 51 -14.86 -1.42 -3.66
CA GLY A 51 -15.51 -1.44 -4.96
C GLY A 51 -16.77 -0.60 -5.03
N ARG A 52 -17.42 -0.61 -6.19
CA ARG A 52 -18.54 0.30 -6.49
C ARG A 52 -19.88 -0.10 -5.88
N ASN A 53 -20.09 -1.38 -5.62
CA ASN A 53 -21.36 -1.94 -5.15
C ASN A 53 -21.23 -2.53 -3.76
N ALA A 54 -22.30 -2.50 -2.98
CA ALA A 54 -22.31 -3.02 -1.61
C ALA A 54 -22.18 -4.55 -1.52
N ALA A 55 -22.54 -5.28 -2.58
CA ALA A 55 -22.43 -6.72 -2.62
C ALA A 55 -20.94 -7.15 -2.67
N GLY A 56 -20.39 -7.55 -1.52
CA GLY A 56 -19.04 -8.10 -1.39
C GLY A 56 -17.94 -7.09 -1.06
N ASN A 57 -18.26 -5.82 -0.84
CA ASN A 57 -17.30 -4.78 -0.45
C ASN A 57 -17.56 -4.25 0.96
N THR A 58 -16.50 -4.06 1.72
CA THR A 58 -16.54 -3.46 3.06
C THR A 58 -16.49 -1.92 3.00
N LEU A 59 -15.85 -1.37 1.96
CA LEU A 59 -15.88 0.05 1.62
C LEU A 59 -16.44 0.24 0.22
N VAL A 60 -17.58 0.92 0.13
CA VAL A 60 -18.26 1.18 -1.14
C VAL A 60 -17.89 2.58 -1.61
N ILE A 61 -17.36 2.68 -2.82
CA ILE A 61 -17.04 3.94 -3.50
C ILE A 61 -17.89 3.99 -4.78
N PRO A 62 -19.08 4.62 -4.75
CA PRO A 62 -20.08 4.54 -5.81
C PRO A 62 -19.73 5.43 -7.02
N GLU A 63 -18.51 5.30 -7.55
CA GLU A 63 -18.00 6.05 -8.70
C GLU A 63 -17.97 5.17 -9.95
N SER A 64 -18.28 5.75 -11.11
CA SER A 64 -18.23 5.03 -12.39
C SER A 64 -16.84 4.47 -12.69
N GLY A 65 -15.79 5.20 -12.33
CA GLY A 65 -14.39 4.82 -12.47
C GLY A 65 -13.91 3.79 -11.45
N VAL A 66 -14.77 3.29 -10.57
CA VAL A 66 -14.45 2.20 -9.63
C VAL A 66 -15.14 0.91 -10.11
N SER A 67 -14.37 -0.16 -10.25
CA SER A 67 -14.87 -1.50 -10.56
C SER A 67 -15.79 -2.04 -9.47
N ARG A 68 -16.62 -3.03 -9.83
CA ARG A 68 -17.54 -3.65 -8.88
C ARG A 68 -16.81 -4.28 -7.69
N LEU A 69 -15.77 -5.05 -7.98
CA LEU A 69 -14.74 -5.47 -7.05
C LEU A 69 -13.46 -4.85 -7.60
N HIS A 70 -12.83 -3.95 -6.86
CA HIS A 70 -11.72 -3.16 -7.38
C HIS A 70 -10.39 -3.63 -6.80
N CYS A 71 -10.27 -3.58 -5.48
CA CYS A 71 -9.07 -4.03 -4.79
C CYS A 71 -9.43 -4.60 -3.41
N VAL A 72 -8.47 -5.28 -2.81
CA VAL A 72 -8.58 -5.83 -1.47
C VAL A 72 -7.35 -5.44 -0.65
N PHE A 73 -7.60 -5.06 0.60
CA PHE A 73 -6.58 -4.87 1.61
C PHE A 73 -6.64 -6.01 2.61
N PHE A 74 -5.50 -6.48 3.07
CA PHE A 74 -5.40 -7.55 4.06
C PHE A 74 -4.11 -7.41 4.86
N SER A 75 -4.08 -8.04 6.03
CA SER A 75 -2.89 -8.12 6.89
C SER A 75 -2.25 -9.50 6.79
N LYS A 76 -0.92 -9.54 6.93
CA LYS A 76 -0.18 -10.78 7.20
C LYS A 76 0.68 -10.56 8.43
N THR A 77 0.63 -11.51 9.35
CA THR A 77 1.42 -11.50 10.58
C THR A 77 2.45 -12.60 10.49
N THR A 78 3.73 -12.24 10.50
CA THR A 78 4.86 -13.18 10.49
C THR A 78 5.54 -13.15 11.85
N ALA A 79 5.86 -14.33 12.40
CA ALA A 79 6.74 -14.41 13.56
C ALA A 79 8.14 -13.92 13.16
N GLU A 80 8.75 -13.04 13.96
CA GLU A 80 10.15 -12.65 13.74
C GLU A 80 11.04 -13.90 13.66
N GLY A 81 11.76 -14.06 12.54
CA GLY A 81 12.73 -15.14 12.31
C GLY A 81 12.30 -16.26 11.35
N ALA A 82 11.12 -16.18 10.71
CA ALA A 82 10.66 -17.21 9.76
C ALA A 82 11.20 -17.08 8.32
N ASP A 83 11.84 -15.95 7.96
CA ASP A 83 12.35 -15.70 6.61
C ASP A 83 13.88 -15.50 6.62
N ALA A 84 14.63 -16.58 6.85
CA ALA A 84 16.01 -16.74 6.40
C ALA A 84 16.40 -18.23 6.43
N ASP A 85 16.44 -18.85 5.25
CA ASP A 85 17.16 -20.08 4.87
C ASP A 85 16.93 -21.39 5.66
N SER A 86 16.42 -22.43 4.98
CA SER A 86 17.05 -23.77 5.00
C SER A 86 16.42 -24.78 4.02
N GLU A 87 16.93 -24.80 2.79
CA GLU A 87 17.27 -26.08 2.16
C GLU A 87 18.65 -26.50 2.72
N THR A 88 18.71 -27.54 3.57
CA THR A 88 19.83 -28.49 3.64
C THR A 88 19.57 -29.65 4.60
N GLU A 89 20.28 -30.74 4.33
CA GLU A 89 20.06 -32.14 4.68
C GLU A 89 20.34 -32.55 6.13
N GLY A 90 19.76 -33.70 6.51
CA GLY A 90 20.45 -34.77 7.25
C GLY A 90 21.02 -34.46 8.65
N GLY A 91 20.17 -34.53 9.69
CA GLY A 91 20.60 -34.61 11.10
C GLY A 91 20.18 -35.93 11.78
N PRO A 92 20.98 -36.48 12.73
CA PRO A 92 20.81 -37.81 13.33
C PRO A 92 19.60 -37.90 14.29
N PRO A 93 19.16 -39.12 14.69
CA PRO A 93 17.89 -39.32 15.39
C PRO A 93 17.86 -38.66 16.77
N SER A 94 16.70 -38.08 17.08
CA SER A 94 16.39 -37.32 18.30
C SER A 94 16.38 -38.18 19.56
N ASP A 95 16.98 -37.64 20.63
CA ASP A 95 16.97 -38.17 21.99
C ASP A 95 15.54 -38.18 22.59
N PRO A 96 15.01 -39.32 23.06
CA PRO A 96 13.63 -39.45 23.56
C PRO A 96 13.35 -38.76 24.91
N PHE A 97 14.33 -38.10 25.54
CA PHE A 97 14.16 -37.44 26.85
C PHE A 97 14.16 -35.90 26.84
N ARG A 98 14.17 -35.24 25.67
CA ARG A 98 14.08 -33.78 25.61
C ARG A 98 12.64 -33.31 25.81
N ALA A 99 12.35 -32.75 26.99
CA ALA A 99 11.07 -32.09 27.29
C ALA A 99 10.71 -31.07 26.18
N PRO A 100 9.41 -30.88 25.85
CA PRO A 100 9.01 -29.94 24.82
C PRO A 100 9.46 -28.54 25.26
N GLN A 101 10.49 -28.01 24.59
CA GLN A 101 10.83 -26.61 24.70
C GLN A 101 9.67 -25.86 24.08
N GLN A 102 8.87 -25.23 24.93
CA GLN A 102 7.84 -24.28 24.54
C GLN A 102 8.52 -23.20 23.70
N GLU A 103 8.39 -23.31 22.38
CA GLU A 103 8.88 -22.32 21.44
C GLU A 103 8.24 -20.99 21.82
N ARG A 104 9.03 -20.11 22.44
CA ARG A 104 8.61 -18.74 22.71
C ARG A 104 8.39 -18.10 21.35
N ALA A 105 7.12 -17.91 20.98
CA ALA A 105 6.75 -17.13 19.81
C ALA A 105 7.47 -15.78 19.91
N GLY A 106 8.36 -15.51 18.95
CA GLY A 106 9.02 -14.22 18.84
C GLY A 106 8.00 -13.10 18.58
N PRO A 107 8.43 -11.82 18.65
CA PRO A 107 7.55 -10.71 18.33
C PRO A 107 6.93 -10.92 16.94
N SER A 108 5.61 -10.84 16.84
CA SER A 108 4.93 -10.98 15.57
C SER A 108 4.85 -9.61 14.87
N VAL A 109 5.37 -9.48 13.66
CA VAL A 109 5.26 -8.26 12.86
C VAL A 109 4.07 -8.38 11.94
N THR A 110 3.15 -7.40 12.02
CA THR A 110 2.01 -7.32 11.10
C THR A 110 2.31 -6.33 9.99
N LYS A 111 2.21 -6.80 8.75
CA LYS A 111 2.29 -6.00 7.53
C LYS A 111 0.94 -5.93 6.85
N PHE A 112 0.68 -4.83 6.15
CA PHE A 112 -0.55 -4.63 5.38
C PHE A 112 -0.24 -4.65 3.90
N PHE A 113 -1.17 -5.21 3.13
CA PHE A 113 -1.02 -5.37 1.69
C PHE A 113 -2.28 -4.91 0.99
N VAL A 114 -2.10 -4.45 -0.24
CA VAL A 114 -3.16 -4.18 -1.21
C VAL A 114 -2.96 -5.07 -2.43
N LYS A 115 -4.05 -5.55 -3.01
CA LYS A 115 -4.06 -6.27 -4.27
C LYS A 115 -5.18 -5.74 -5.16
N ASP A 116 -4.85 -5.36 -6.39
CA ASP A 116 -5.83 -5.07 -7.44
C ASP A 116 -6.49 -6.37 -7.90
N LEU A 117 -7.82 -6.34 -8.06
CA LEU A 117 -8.64 -7.51 -8.40
C LEU A 117 -9.06 -7.52 -9.89
N GLY A 118 -8.22 -7.01 -10.79
CA GLY A 118 -8.53 -6.91 -12.21
C GLY A 118 -9.42 -5.72 -12.50
N SER A 119 -9.09 -4.57 -11.92
CA SER A 119 -9.87 -3.36 -12.11
C SER A 119 -9.79 -2.85 -13.56
N THR A 120 -10.87 -2.24 -14.06
CA THR A 120 -10.89 -1.64 -15.40
C THR A 120 -9.98 -0.41 -15.49
N THR A 121 -10.05 0.46 -14.49
CA THR A 121 -9.36 1.74 -14.47
C THR A 121 -7.99 1.70 -13.80
N GLY A 122 -7.67 0.62 -13.08
CA GLY A 122 -6.42 0.49 -12.34
C GLY A 122 -6.51 0.98 -10.88
N THR A 123 -5.79 0.29 -10.01
CA THR A 123 -5.39 0.80 -8.69
C THR A 123 -4.04 1.50 -8.82
N PHE A 124 -3.97 2.77 -8.42
CA PHE A 124 -2.74 3.55 -8.47
C PHE A 124 -2.22 3.85 -7.06
N LEU A 125 -0.91 3.69 -6.85
CA LEU A 125 -0.21 4.06 -5.63
C LEU A 125 0.65 5.30 -5.93
N PHE A 126 0.42 6.38 -5.19
CA PHE A 126 1.19 7.62 -5.37
C PHE A 126 2.59 7.49 -4.78
N LEU A 127 3.57 7.99 -5.53
CA LEU A 127 4.94 8.08 -5.08
C LEU A 127 5.09 9.24 -4.10
N LYS A 128 5.90 9.06 -3.06
CA LYS A 128 6.24 10.13 -2.13
C LYS A 128 7.09 11.18 -2.87
N PRO A 129 6.70 12.47 -2.89
CA PRO A 129 7.48 13.50 -3.56
C PRO A 129 8.91 13.55 -3.01
N LYS A 130 9.88 13.76 -3.89
CA LYS A 130 11.31 13.85 -3.56
C LYS A 130 11.90 12.60 -2.92
N CYS A 131 11.23 11.45 -3.03
CA CYS A 131 11.77 10.16 -2.67
C CYS A 131 12.11 9.38 -3.95
N GLU A 132 13.27 8.73 -3.95
CA GLU A 132 13.68 7.85 -5.04
C GLU A 132 12.83 6.58 -5.04
N PHE A 133 12.28 6.24 -6.20
CA PHE A 133 11.54 5.02 -6.45
C PHE A 133 12.28 4.15 -7.45
N ALA A 134 12.63 2.93 -7.05
CA ALA A 134 13.37 2.01 -7.91
C ALA A 134 12.52 1.55 -9.11
N LEU A 135 13.07 1.68 -10.31
CA LEU A 135 12.44 1.22 -11.54
C LEU A 135 12.79 -0.26 -11.80
N PHE A 136 11.82 -1.01 -12.29
CA PHE A 136 12.00 -2.40 -12.72
C PHE A 136 11.17 -2.68 -13.98
N LYS A 137 11.57 -3.69 -14.75
CA LYS A 137 10.93 -4.05 -16.01
C LYS A 137 9.48 -4.47 -15.76
N GLY A 138 8.56 -3.95 -16.57
CA GLY A 138 7.12 -4.18 -16.45
C GLY A 138 6.41 -3.25 -15.47
N LEU A 139 7.12 -2.31 -14.84
CA LEU A 139 6.51 -1.30 -13.98
C LEU A 139 5.68 -0.31 -14.83
N PHE A 140 4.41 -0.14 -14.46
CA PHE A 140 3.52 0.86 -15.03
C PHE A 140 3.53 2.14 -14.19
N LEU A 141 3.74 3.27 -14.85
CA LEU A 141 3.82 4.58 -14.22
C LEU A 141 2.89 5.56 -14.92
N ARG A 142 2.39 6.51 -14.14
CA ARG A 142 1.54 7.59 -14.60
C ARG A 142 2.09 8.92 -14.10
N LEU A 143 2.26 9.85 -15.03
CA LEU A 143 2.58 11.25 -14.79
C LEU A 143 1.39 12.06 -15.29
N SER A 144 0.56 12.56 -14.38
CA SER A 144 -0.70 13.21 -14.75
C SER A 144 -1.60 12.31 -15.62
N GLU A 145 -1.87 12.67 -16.88
CA GLU A 145 -2.68 11.90 -17.84
C GLU A 145 -1.84 10.98 -18.74
N SER A 146 -0.51 11.04 -18.65
CA SER A 146 0.39 10.21 -19.45
C SER A 146 0.75 8.92 -18.71
N GLU A 147 0.43 7.77 -19.29
CA GLU A 147 0.82 6.45 -18.74
C GLU A 147 1.87 5.78 -19.63
N PHE A 148 2.88 5.19 -18.99
CA PHE A 148 3.94 4.45 -19.66
C PHE A 148 4.38 3.23 -18.86
N VAL A 149 5.02 2.30 -19.55
CA VAL A 149 5.59 1.09 -18.96
C VAL A 149 7.10 1.09 -19.16
N VAL A 150 7.84 0.58 -18.18
CA VAL A 150 9.28 0.35 -18.29
C VAL A 150 9.51 -0.96 -19.04
N CYS A 151 9.96 -0.89 -20.29
CA CYS A 151 10.12 -2.05 -21.17
C CYS A 151 11.44 -2.80 -20.91
N GLU A 152 12.52 -2.07 -20.71
CA GLU A 152 13.88 -2.61 -20.56
C GLU A 152 14.71 -1.69 -19.67
N LEU A 153 15.55 -2.27 -18.81
CA LEU A 153 16.57 -1.57 -18.05
C LEU A 153 17.90 -2.28 -18.24
N THR A 154 18.91 -1.54 -18.71
CA THR A 154 20.30 -2.00 -18.79
C THR A 154 21.19 -1.03 -18.02
N SER A 155 22.50 -1.30 -17.96
CA SER A 155 23.47 -0.36 -17.41
C SER A 155 23.64 0.93 -18.22
N ASP A 156 23.04 0.99 -19.40
CA ASP A 156 23.32 1.98 -20.43
C ASP A 156 22.07 2.74 -20.85
N LYS A 157 20.88 2.14 -20.71
CA LYS A 157 19.60 2.78 -21.02
C LYS A 157 18.43 2.23 -20.18
N CYS A 158 17.40 3.05 -20.04
CA CYS A 158 16.07 2.68 -19.57
C CYS A 158 15.06 2.99 -20.68
N GLU A 159 14.34 1.98 -21.15
CA GLU A 159 13.35 2.12 -22.22
C GLU A 159 11.94 2.23 -21.66
N LEU A 160 11.23 3.26 -22.12
CA LEU A 160 9.87 3.59 -21.72
C LEU A 160 8.96 3.50 -22.95
N PHE A 161 7.80 2.88 -22.81
CA PHE A 161 6.75 2.91 -23.82
C PHE A 161 5.51 3.61 -23.28
N PHE A 162 5.15 4.73 -23.89
CA PHE A 162 3.93 5.47 -23.56
C PHE A 162 2.75 4.84 -24.28
N TYR A 163 1.74 4.40 -23.54
CA TYR A 163 0.53 3.78 -24.10
C TYR A 163 -0.72 4.63 -23.90
N GLU A 164 -0.69 5.62 -23.00
CA GLU A 164 -1.79 6.56 -22.79
C GLU A 164 -1.28 8.00 -22.68
N GLY A 165 -2.15 8.97 -22.98
CA GLY A 165 -1.85 10.40 -22.95
C GLY A 165 -1.35 11.00 -24.27
N PRO A 166 -0.95 12.28 -24.27
CA PRO A 166 -0.59 13.03 -25.49
C PRO A 166 0.60 12.46 -26.29
N VAL A 167 1.40 11.62 -25.65
CA VAL A 167 2.58 10.97 -26.25
C VAL A 167 2.41 9.47 -26.47
N SER A 168 1.18 8.97 -26.39
CA SER A 168 0.86 7.55 -26.62
C SER A 168 1.42 7.04 -27.96
N GLY A 169 1.90 5.79 -27.93
CA GLY A 169 2.54 5.10 -29.05
C GLY A 169 4.03 5.36 -29.21
N LYS A 170 4.64 6.20 -28.36
CA LYS A 170 6.08 6.51 -28.45
C LYS A 170 6.92 5.64 -27.52
N GLN A 171 8.05 5.18 -28.02
CA GLN A 171 9.11 4.54 -27.24
C GLN A 171 10.27 5.53 -27.05
N ILE A 172 10.69 5.72 -25.80
CA ILE A 172 11.74 6.67 -25.40
C ILE A 172 12.83 5.91 -24.67
N ALA A 173 14.09 6.14 -25.05
CA ALA A 173 15.25 5.62 -24.35
C ALA A 173 15.88 6.73 -23.50
N VAL A 174 15.97 6.50 -22.19
CA VAL A 174 16.71 7.34 -21.25
C VAL A 174 18.14 6.80 -21.16
N PRO A 175 19.16 7.52 -21.64
CA PRO A 175 20.53 7.03 -21.57
C PRO A 175 21.11 7.22 -20.16
N ALA A 176 21.87 6.24 -19.67
CA ALA A 176 22.52 6.28 -18.34
C ALA A 176 23.46 7.48 -18.19
N GLY A 177 24.07 7.93 -19.30
CA GLY A 177 24.94 9.10 -19.34
C GLY A 177 24.23 10.46 -19.28
N ALA A 178 22.89 10.51 -19.27
CA ALA A 178 22.16 11.77 -19.13
C ALA A 178 22.32 12.42 -17.75
N GLY A 179 22.69 11.62 -16.73
CA GLY A 179 22.64 12.05 -15.33
C GLY A 179 21.20 12.19 -14.87
N ARG A 180 20.59 13.36 -15.14
CA ARG A 180 19.21 13.70 -14.79
C ARG A 180 18.35 13.80 -16.03
N PHE A 181 17.52 12.80 -16.29
CA PHE A 181 16.56 12.83 -17.40
C PHE A 181 15.21 13.33 -16.90
N VAL A 182 14.88 14.57 -17.19
CA VAL A 182 13.67 15.22 -16.66
C VAL A 182 12.46 14.85 -17.52
N LEU A 183 11.39 14.41 -16.88
CA LEU A 183 10.08 14.23 -17.47
C LEU A 183 9.21 15.42 -17.06
N GLY A 184 8.68 16.15 -18.03
CA GLY A 184 7.81 17.29 -17.75
C GLY A 184 7.55 18.14 -18.98
N ARG A 185 6.56 19.01 -18.87
CA ARG A 185 6.11 19.88 -19.97
C ARG A 185 7.19 20.83 -20.49
N LEU A 186 8.12 21.25 -19.63
CA LEU A 186 9.21 22.16 -19.99
C LEU A 186 10.54 21.42 -20.12
N SER A 187 10.52 20.09 -20.18
CA SER A 187 11.74 19.31 -20.32
C SER A 187 12.33 19.44 -21.73
N ALA A 188 13.64 19.68 -21.78
CA ALA A 188 14.41 19.57 -23.01
C ALA A 188 14.72 18.10 -23.36
N ASP A 189 14.71 17.20 -22.38
CA ASP A 189 15.06 15.79 -22.55
C ASP A 189 13.96 15.01 -23.26
N LEU A 190 12.70 15.42 -23.07
CA LEU A 190 11.55 14.83 -23.76
C LEU A 190 10.57 15.90 -24.27
N PRO A 191 10.90 16.60 -25.37
CA PRO A 191 10.05 17.67 -25.93
C PRO A 191 8.66 17.21 -26.34
N ALA A 192 8.47 15.90 -26.55
CA ALA A 192 7.17 15.31 -26.85
C ALA A 192 6.10 15.60 -25.78
N LEU A 193 6.50 15.81 -24.52
CA LEU A 193 5.59 16.13 -23.41
C LEU A 193 5.19 17.61 -23.34
N SER A 194 5.75 18.47 -24.20
CA SER A 194 5.55 19.93 -24.11
C SER A 194 4.12 20.42 -24.37
N GLY A 195 3.31 19.62 -25.05
CA GLY A 195 1.89 19.93 -25.31
C GLY A 195 0.94 19.57 -24.17
N ASP A 196 1.39 18.85 -23.14
CA ASP A 196 0.52 18.36 -22.08
C ASP A 196 0.37 19.38 -20.96
N SER A 197 -0.72 20.15 -20.98
CA SER A 197 -1.00 21.19 -19.96
C SER A 197 -1.18 20.64 -18.54
N THR A 198 -1.44 19.33 -18.40
CA THR A 198 -1.63 18.69 -17.10
C THR A 198 -0.30 18.28 -16.46
N LEU A 199 0.79 18.24 -17.23
CA LEU A 199 2.13 18.03 -16.72
C LEU A 199 2.77 19.31 -16.17
N SER A 200 3.34 19.19 -14.97
CA SER A 200 4.25 20.19 -14.42
C SER A 200 5.47 20.38 -15.31
N GLY A 201 6.08 21.57 -15.25
CA GLY A 201 7.23 21.91 -16.10
C GLY A 201 8.40 20.95 -15.94
N GLN A 202 8.77 20.65 -14.69
CA GLN A 202 9.63 19.54 -14.31
C GLN A 202 8.80 18.66 -13.37
N HIS A 203 8.29 17.53 -13.84
CA HIS A 203 7.32 16.71 -13.12
C HIS A 203 8.03 15.61 -12.32
N ALA A 204 8.87 14.83 -13.00
CA ALA A 204 9.67 13.79 -12.39
C ALA A 204 11.06 13.77 -13.04
N VAL A 205 12.01 13.10 -12.42
CA VAL A 205 13.33 12.84 -13.00
C VAL A 205 13.62 11.34 -12.93
N ILE A 206 14.21 10.81 -14.00
CA ILE A 206 14.81 9.48 -14.02
C ILE A 206 16.32 9.65 -13.94
N GLU A 207 16.94 8.93 -13.01
CA GLU A 207 18.37 8.96 -12.77
C GLU A 207 18.91 7.52 -12.76
N TYR A 208 20.17 7.38 -13.19
CA TYR A 208 20.89 6.13 -13.11
C TYR A 208 22.00 6.25 -12.06
N SER A 209 21.90 5.42 -11.03
CA SER A 209 22.89 5.28 -9.97
C SER A 209 23.67 3.98 -10.18
N PRO A 210 24.96 4.03 -10.57
CA PRO A 210 25.80 2.85 -10.71
C PRO A 210 25.88 2.05 -9.40
N PRO A 211 25.95 0.70 -9.45
CA PRO A 211 26.27 -0.09 -10.62
C PRO A 211 25.11 -0.47 -11.54
N CYS A 212 23.83 -0.33 -11.15
CA CYS A 212 22.66 -0.73 -11.97
C CYS A 212 21.29 -0.17 -11.49
N SER A 213 21.24 0.84 -10.63
CA SER A 213 19.98 1.28 -10.02
C SER A 213 19.37 2.44 -10.79
N TRP A 214 18.33 2.18 -11.58
CA TRP A 214 17.48 3.22 -12.14
C TRP A 214 16.43 3.65 -11.11
N THR A 215 16.32 4.95 -10.89
CA THR A 215 15.34 5.52 -9.98
C THR A 215 14.49 6.57 -10.69
N LEU A 216 13.25 6.73 -10.23
CA LEU A 216 12.38 7.83 -10.57
C LEU A 216 12.06 8.63 -9.31
N THR A 217 12.15 9.94 -9.41
CA THR A 217 11.81 10.86 -8.31
C THR A 217 10.80 11.88 -8.80
N ASP A 218 9.63 11.93 -8.15
CA ASP A 218 8.67 13.01 -8.36
C ASP A 218 9.22 14.32 -7.78
N LEU A 219 9.23 15.40 -8.57
CA LEU A 219 9.85 16.68 -8.20
C LEU A 219 8.90 17.62 -7.43
N GLY A 220 7.80 17.09 -6.88
CA GLY A 220 6.72 17.88 -6.30
C GLY A 220 5.74 18.33 -7.36
N SER A 221 5.37 17.42 -8.26
CA SER A 221 4.41 17.72 -9.34
C SER A 221 3.02 18.03 -8.79
N SER A 222 2.23 18.78 -9.56
CA SER A 222 0.89 19.22 -9.12
C SER A 222 -0.12 18.07 -9.08
N ASN A 223 -0.05 17.17 -10.06
CA ASN A 223 -0.97 16.02 -10.17
C ASN A 223 -0.40 14.75 -9.54
N GLY A 224 0.88 14.75 -9.16
CA GLY A 224 1.58 13.62 -8.59
C GLY A 224 2.03 12.60 -9.64
N THR A 225 3.05 11.83 -9.27
CA THR A 225 3.45 10.60 -9.96
C THR A 225 2.87 9.39 -9.22
N SER A 226 2.36 8.41 -9.94
CA SER A 226 1.82 7.18 -9.36
C SER A 226 2.22 5.95 -10.15
N CYS A 227 2.40 4.82 -9.48
CA CYS A 227 2.53 3.52 -10.14
C CYS A 227 1.17 2.81 -10.18
N ARG A 228 0.90 2.11 -11.28
CA ARG A 228 -0.29 1.26 -11.44
C ARG A 228 0.08 -0.15 -11.02
N LEU A 229 -0.73 -0.78 -10.16
CA LEU A 229 -0.39 -2.08 -9.56
C LEU A 229 -0.44 -3.24 -10.57
N SER A 230 -1.27 -3.14 -11.61
CA SER A 230 -1.42 -4.14 -12.67
C SER A 230 -1.96 -3.52 -13.96
N ALA A 231 -1.83 -4.24 -15.08
CA ALA A 231 -2.46 -3.86 -16.32
C ALA A 231 -4.00 -3.85 -16.22
N GLU A 232 -4.68 -3.24 -17.20
CA GLU A 232 -6.15 -3.26 -17.24
C GLU A 232 -6.69 -4.69 -17.17
N ARG A 233 -7.65 -4.92 -16.26
CA ARG A 233 -8.35 -6.21 -16.06
C ARG A 233 -7.44 -7.36 -15.64
N GLU A 234 -6.23 -7.09 -15.19
CA GLU A 234 -5.33 -8.08 -14.63
C GLU A 234 -5.23 -7.90 -13.10
N GLU A 235 -5.21 -9.01 -12.38
CA GLU A 235 -4.94 -8.96 -10.93
C GLU A 235 -3.47 -8.63 -10.67
N SER A 236 -3.21 -7.81 -9.67
CA SER A 236 -1.84 -7.52 -9.25
C SER A 236 -1.29 -8.59 -8.29
N GLY A 237 0.02 -8.54 -8.03
CA GLY A 237 0.59 -9.14 -6.83
C GLY A 237 0.12 -8.42 -5.56
N ALA A 238 0.50 -8.94 -4.40
CA ALA A 238 0.32 -8.24 -3.14
C ALA A 238 1.38 -7.13 -3.00
N HIS A 239 0.95 -5.87 -2.87
CA HIS A 239 1.84 -4.74 -2.66
C HIS A 239 1.77 -4.32 -1.19
N GLU A 240 2.93 -4.22 -0.53
CA GLU A 240 3.00 -3.75 0.86
C GLU A 240 2.56 -2.28 0.91
N VAL A 241 1.65 -1.98 1.84
CA VAL A 241 1.16 -0.63 2.10
C VAL A 241 1.96 -0.05 3.25
N LEU A 242 2.60 1.10 3.00
CA LEU A 242 3.36 1.82 4.01
C LEU A 242 2.52 2.91 4.67
N ASP A 243 2.98 3.38 5.83
CA ASP A 243 2.30 4.49 6.51
C ASP A 243 2.33 5.76 5.64
N GLN A 244 1.19 6.45 5.63
CA GLN A 244 0.88 7.65 4.85
C GLN A 244 0.81 7.45 3.33
N ASP A 245 0.78 6.21 2.83
CA ASP A 245 0.57 5.96 1.41
C ASP A 245 -0.79 6.46 0.93
N ILE A 246 -0.86 6.88 -0.33
CA ILE A 246 -2.08 7.35 -0.97
C ILE A 246 -2.35 6.47 -2.17
N LEU A 247 -3.53 5.85 -2.19
CA LEU A 247 -4.03 5.13 -3.34
C LEU A 247 -5.09 5.93 -4.07
N GLN A 248 -5.26 5.66 -5.36
CA GLN A 248 -6.36 6.18 -6.15
C GLN A 248 -7.07 5.06 -6.90
N LEU A 249 -8.40 5.09 -6.80
CA LEU A 249 -9.33 4.23 -7.54
C LEU A 249 -10.34 5.16 -8.24
N GLY A 250 -10.38 5.18 -9.57
CA GLY A 250 -11.20 6.17 -10.28
C GLY A 250 -10.74 7.61 -9.97
N CYS A 251 -11.64 8.47 -9.50
CA CYS A 251 -11.29 9.82 -9.03
C CYS A 251 -11.12 9.91 -7.50
N SER A 252 -11.50 8.87 -6.74
CA SER A 252 -11.31 8.83 -5.30
C SER A 252 -9.85 8.61 -4.90
N ARG A 253 -9.39 9.35 -3.89
CA ARG A 253 -8.09 9.14 -3.24
C ARG A 253 -8.27 8.62 -1.82
N ILE A 254 -7.46 7.64 -1.45
CA ILE A 254 -7.56 6.92 -0.18
C ILE A 254 -6.22 7.04 0.52
N LYS A 255 -6.21 7.68 1.68
CA LYS A 255 -5.06 7.78 2.55
C LYS A 255 -5.00 6.56 3.47
N CYS A 256 -3.83 5.93 3.48
CA CYS A 256 -3.48 4.81 4.35
C CYS A 256 -2.75 5.33 5.59
N LYS A 257 -3.21 4.94 6.77
CA LYS A 257 -2.55 5.27 8.03
C LYS A 257 -2.42 4.02 8.90
N ILE A 258 -1.19 3.64 9.21
CA ILE A 258 -0.90 2.53 10.11
C ILE A 258 -0.84 3.09 11.53
N GLN A 259 -1.64 2.54 12.43
CA GLN A 259 -1.74 3.02 13.80
C GLN A 259 -1.68 1.87 14.80
N GLN A 260 -1.03 2.10 15.93
CA GLN A 260 -0.99 1.14 17.02
C GLN A 260 -2.34 1.12 17.73
N VAL A 261 -2.90 -0.07 17.91
CA VAL A 261 -4.11 -0.30 18.69
C VAL A 261 -3.69 -0.47 20.15
N SER A 262 -3.97 0.53 20.97
CA SER A 262 -3.81 0.40 22.42
C SER A 262 -4.81 -0.63 22.93
N GLY A 263 -4.32 -1.72 23.53
CA GLY A 263 -5.17 -2.72 24.18
C GLY A 263 -5.81 -2.14 25.44
N SER A 264 -6.95 -1.46 25.30
CA SER A 264 -7.80 -1.12 26.44
C SER A 264 -9.26 -0.90 26.02
N GLY A 265 -10.10 -1.86 26.42
CA GLY A 265 -11.50 -1.63 26.71
C GLY A 265 -12.48 -2.00 25.61
N ALA A 266 -13.24 -3.07 25.86
CA ALA A 266 -14.58 -3.23 25.34
C ALA A 266 -15.32 -1.90 25.35
N ARG A 267 -15.61 -1.34 24.18
CA ARG A 267 -16.61 -0.28 24.01
C ARG A 267 -17.70 -0.81 23.10
N ASN A 268 -18.87 -0.88 23.74
CA ASN A 268 -20.16 -1.32 23.26
C ASN A 268 -20.40 -1.14 21.75
N GLU A 269 -20.97 -2.19 21.16
CA GLU A 269 -21.86 -2.13 20.03
C GLU A 269 -23.03 -1.18 20.34
N GLN A 270 -22.82 0.14 20.20
CA GLN A 270 -23.90 1.13 20.24
C GLN A 270 -23.54 2.51 19.69
N ASP A 271 -22.56 2.63 18.78
CA ASP A 271 -22.46 3.81 17.91
C ASP A 271 -22.92 3.44 16.50
N GLN A 272 -24.23 3.22 16.40
CA GLN A 272 -24.96 3.32 15.15
C GLN A 272 -24.80 4.75 14.60
N PHE A 273 -24.20 4.85 13.42
CA PHE A 273 -24.60 5.74 12.32
C PHE A 273 -25.58 6.87 12.69
N SER A 274 -25.02 8.01 13.10
CA SER A 274 -25.71 9.30 13.04
C SER A 274 -24.89 10.27 12.20
N TYR A 275 -24.91 10.08 10.89
CA TYR A 275 -24.70 11.16 9.92
C TYR A 275 -25.78 11.04 8.84
N GLY A 276 -26.99 11.39 9.25
CA GLY A 276 -28.18 11.41 8.41
C GLY A 276 -29.19 12.45 8.90
N SER A 277 -28.76 13.69 9.14
CA SER A 277 -29.69 14.77 9.50
C SER A 277 -29.33 16.17 9.02
N ALA A 278 -28.30 16.34 8.19
CA ALA A 278 -27.95 17.65 7.62
C ALA A 278 -28.64 17.95 6.27
N ILE A 279 -29.22 16.95 5.58
CA ILE A 279 -29.85 17.16 4.25
C ILE A 279 -31.40 17.19 4.31
N GLN A 280 -32.02 16.65 5.36
CA GLN A 280 -33.50 16.65 5.49
C GLN A 280 -34.10 17.90 6.16
N ARG A 281 -33.29 18.88 6.57
CA ARG A 281 -33.78 20.15 7.14
C ARG A 281 -33.84 21.32 6.16
N ALA A 282 -33.39 21.13 4.92
CA ALA A 282 -33.36 22.16 3.87
C ALA A 282 -34.51 22.06 2.83
N MET A 283 -35.40 21.06 2.94
CA MET A 283 -36.52 20.87 2.00
C MET A 283 -37.92 20.92 2.64
N ARG A 284 -38.08 21.68 3.74
CA ARG A 284 -39.41 21.94 4.32
C ARG A 284 -39.78 23.43 4.42
N ASN A 285 -38.99 24.31 3.79
CA ASN A 285 -39.27 25.75 3.68
C ASN A 285 -38.97 26.28 2.26
N LEU A 286 -39.46 25.55 1.24
CA LEU A 286 -39.74 26.07 -0.10
C LEU A 286 -41.10 25.54 -0.52
#